data_AF-A0A1Y1ZWM0-F1
#
_entry.id   AF-A0A1Y1ZWM0-F1
#
_cell.length_a   1.000
_cell.length_b   1.000
_cell.length_c   1.000
_cell.angle_alpha   90.00
_cell.angle_beta   90.00
_cell.angle_gamma   90.00
#
_symmetry.space_group_name_H-M   'P 1'
#
loop_
_entity.id
_entity.type
_entity.pdbx_description
1 polymer ?
#
loop_
_entity_poly.entity_id
_entity_poly.type
_entity_poly.pdbx_seq_one_letter_code
_entity_poly.pdbx_strand_id
1 'polypeptide(L)'
;MKRPNYAYPEVLKERLPVPIHNDILSDLSTDGAYLKTVAYASSGNMWFEPDMVGDPKANDEDLDKKFGNSKYEDFSTLELTEPQGSKSLNPLRRIALHRYRPSLSIFAKSALKQAENAIGAIGLARLQDDPAAAEADGCMHHLGHLHRSDRDKAETFKCLELGNVDITKIDIQYIPGSGFIAGVTFFDQIDGQHTERLRWKQWEGKEPEGLVHVMNEPPDRGDGTVWKFVGLAGSWIDTVAHGHVLARLTGIWKKAGDE
;
A
#
# COMPACT_ATOMS: atom_id res chain seq x y z
N MET A 1 -2.04 -12.57 55.49
CA MET A 1 -1.25 -11.44 54.96
C MET A 1 -1.93 -10.94 53.69
N LYS A 2 -2.31 -9.65 53.62
CA LYS A 2 -2.89 -9.06 52.40
C LYS A 2 -1.82 -9.04 51.32
N ARG A 3 -2.14 -9.48 50.10
CA ARG A 3 -1.18 -9.44 48.98
C ARG A 3 -0.74 -7.99 48.77
N PRO A 4 0.56 -7.74 48.61
CA PRO A 4 1.04 -6.39 48.33
C PRO A 4 0.40 -5.82 47.05
N ASN A 5 0.11 -4.51 47.08
CA ASN A 5 -0.72 -3.81 46.09
C ASN A 5 -0.19 -3.92 44.64
N TYR A 6 1.09 -4.28 44.46
CA TYR A 6 1.74 -4.44 43.16
C TYR A 6 1.45 -5.76 42.44
N ALA A 7 0.75 -6.70 43.08
CA ALA A 7 0.45 -8.02 42.51
C ALA A 7 -0.99 -8.11 41.94
N TYR A 8 -1.75 -7.01 41.94
CA TYR A 8 -3.09 -6.99 41.38
C TYR A 8 -3.04 -6.82 39.85
N PRO A 9 -3.81 -7.61 39.08
CA PRO A 9 -3.82 -7.54 37.61
C PRO A 9 -4.10 -6.15 37.04
N GLU A 10 -4.98 -5.39 37.70
CA GLU A 10 -5.30 -4.00 37.32
C GLU A 10 -4.06 -3.10 37.36
N VAL A 11 -3.26 -3.23 38.42
CA VAL A 11 -2.04 -2.42 38.68
C VAL A 11 -0.88 -2.85 37.76
N LEU A 12 -0.85 -4.12 37.35
CA LEU A 12 0.11 -4.61 36.37
C LEU A 12 -0.17 -4.03 34.97
N LYS A 13 -1.44 -3.87 34.59
CA LYS A 13 -1.84 -3.36 33.27
C LYS A 13 -1.42 -1.91 33.05
N GLU A 14 -1.45 -1.08 34.09
CA GLU A 14 -0.97 0.32 34.08
C GLU A 14 0.56 0.45 34.08
N ARG A 15 1.28 -0.62 34.44
CA ARG A 15 2.75 -0.66 34.52
C ARG A 15 3.40 -1.50 33.45
N LEU A 16 2.62 -2.18 32.61
CA LEU A 16 3.15 -2.73 31.38
C LEU A 16 3.81 -1.56 30.65
N PRO A 17 5.06 -1.70 30.18
CA PRO A 17 5.69 -0.66 29.39
C PRO A 17 4.69 -0.25 28.30
N VAL A 18 4.30 1.02 28.30
CA VAL A 18 3.72 1.60 27.09
C VAL A 18 4.74 1.30 26.00
N PRO A 19 4.36 0.72 24.85
CA PRO A 19 5.29 0.54 23.76
C PRO A 19 5.85 1.91 23.39
N ILE A 20 7.05 2.21 23.86
CA ILE A 20 7.79 3.38 23.44
C ILE A 20 8.30 2.98 22.06
N HIS A 21 7.59 3.40 21.02
CA HIS A 21 8.03 3.27 19.63
C HIS A 21 9.21 4.22 19.35
N ASN A 22 10.31 4.10 20.10
CA ASN A 22 11.58 4.72 19.75
C ASN A 22 12.77 3.91 20.29
N ASP A 23 13.74 3.72 19.40
CA ASP A 23 15.16 3.38 19.64
C ASP A 23 15.59 1.94 19.88
N ILE A 24 14.79 0.96 19.47
CA ILE A 24 15.36 -0.29 18.96
C ILE A 24 14.98 -0.33 17.50
N LEU A 25 15.98 -0.18 16.61
CA LEU A 25 15.87 -0.61 15.22
C LEU A 25 15.05 -1.90 15.21
N SER A 26 13.86 -1.89 14.60
CA SER A 26 13.21 -3.11 14.17
C SER A 26 14.18 -3.73 13.15
N ASP A 27 15.14 -4.47 13.68
CA ASP A 27 16.26 -5.04 12.94
C ASP A 27 15.69 -5.96 11.89
N LEU A 28 15.56 -5.36 10.70
CA LEU A 28 15.43 -5.96 9.40
C LEU A 28 14.23 -6.90 9.30
N SER A 29 13.04 -6.33 9.10
CA SER A 29 11.98 -7.05 8.39
C SER A 29 12.62 -7.75 7.19
N THR A 30 12.50 -9.07 7.13
CA THR A 30 13.02 -9.88 6.02
C THR A 30 12.10 -9.79 4.80
N ASP A 31 11.08 -8.93 4.88
CA ASP A 31 10.15 -8.73 3.80
C ASP A 31 10.86 -8.09 2.60
N GLY A 32 10.75 -8.73 1.43
CA GLY A 32 11.39 -8.22 0.22
C GLY A 32 10.90 -6.83 -0.18
N ALA A 33 9.65 -6.44 0.11
CA ALA A 33 9.17 -5.07 -0.17
C ALA A 33 9.82 -4.05 0.76
N TYR A 34 10.04 -4.43 2.03
CA TYR A 34 10.76 -3.60 3.01
C TYR A 34 12.20 -3.42 2.56
N LEU A 35 12.91 -4.52 2.30
CA LEU A 35 14.32 -4.51 1.88
C LEU A 35 14.51 -3.72 0.58
N LYS A 36 13.59 -3.88 -0.38
CA LYS A 36 13.60 -3.12 -1.63
C LYS A 36 13.41 -1.63 -1.36
N THR A 37 12.49 -1.25 -0.48
CA THR A 37 12.23 0.17 -0.15
C THR A 37 13.40 0.81 0.61
N VAL A 38 13.97 0.11 1.60
CA VAL A 38 15.15 0.59 2.35
C VAL A 38 16.34 0.86 1.41
N ALA A 39 16.50 0.09 0.33
CA ALA A 39 17.60 0.28 -0.62
C ALA A 39 17.59 1.66 -1.31
N TYR A 40 16.43 2.33 -1.37
CA TYR A 40 16.28 3.68 -1.93
C TYR A 40 15.99 4.74 -0.87
N ALA A 41 15.67 4.33 0.36
CA ALA A 41 15.48 5.24 1.47
C ALA A 41 16.84 5.72 2.00
N SER A 42 17.09 7.03 1.91
CA SER A 42 18.23 7.63 2.62
C SER A 42 18.00 7.58 4.12
N SER A 43 19.08 7.47 4.89
CA SER A 43 19.00 7.28 6.34
C SER A 43 18.26 8.42 7.04
N GLY A 44 17.09 8.12 7.62
CA GLY A 44 16.41 8.99 8.60
C GLY A 44 15.41 10.00 8.03
N ASN A 45 15.21 10.08 6.71
CA ASN A 45 14.27 11.02 6.08
C ASN A 45 13.00 10.36 5.52
N MET A 46 12.90 9.03 5.55
CA MET A 46 11.73 8.29 5.09
C MET A 46 11.14 7.41 6.19
N TRP A 47 9.82 7.22 6.14
CA TRP A 47 9.06 6.32 6.99
C TRP A 47 8.03 5.53 6.17
N PHE A 48 7.86 4.27 6.51
CA PHE A 48 6.89 3.33 5.95
C PHE A 48 6.76 2.15 6.91
N GLU A 49 5.66 1.41 6.82
CA GLU A 49 5.41 0.27 7.71
C GLU A 49 6.32 -0.94 7.37
N PRO A 50 7.10 -1.48 8.33
CA PRO A 50 8.04 -2.57 8.06
C PRO A 50 7.40 -3.88 7.60
N ASP A 51 6.21 -4.20 8.12
CA ASP A 51 5.53 -5.48 7.85
C ASP A 51 4.64 -5.44 6.61
N MET A 52 4.46 -4.25 6.01
CA MET A 52 3.44 -3.94 5.01
C MET A 52 2.01 -4.20 5.53
N VAL A 53 0.99 -3.61 4.90
CA VAL A 53 -0.42 -3.85 5.30
C VAL A 53 -1.04 -4.90 4.38
N GLY A 54 -1.64 -5.92 4.96
CA GLY A 54 -2.36 -7.01 4.26
C GLY A 54 -2.14 -8.36 4.95
N ASP A 55 -2.52 -9.45 4.28
CA ASP A 55 -2.24 -10.80 4.79
C ASP A 55 -0.74 -11.11 4.77
N PRO A 56 -0.19 -11.80 5.78
CA PRO A 56 1.19 -12.30 5.72
C PRO A 56 1.43 -13.14 4.46
N LYS A 57 2.64 -13.06 3.92
CA LYS A 57 3.04 -13.89 2.77
C LYS A 57 2.87 -15.38 3.12
N ALA A 58 2.10 -16.08 2.30
CA ALA A 58 2.01 -17.53 2.36
C ALA A 58 3.32 -18.17 1.87
N ASN A 59 3.59 -19.40 2.31
CA ASN A 59 4.62 -20.23 1.68
C ASN A 59 4.18 -20.67 0.27
N ASP A 60 5.12 -21.16 -0.54
CA ASP A 60 4.85 -21.52 -1.93
C ASP A 60 3.76 -22.59 -2.10
N GLU A 61 3.64 -23.55 -1.17
CA GLU A 61 2.61 -24.59 -1.23
C GLU A 61 1.20 -24.03 -0.97
N ASP A 62 1.04 -23.20 0.05
CA ASP A 62 -0.23 -22.55 0.38
C ASP A 62 -0.62 -21.52 -0.68
N LEU A 63 0.37 -20.80 -1.21
CA LEU A 63 0.19 -19.85 -2.30
C LEU A 63 -0.27 -20.58 -3.57
N ASP A 64 0.43 -21.66 -3.96
CA ASP A 64 0.04 -22.47 -5.10
C ASP A 64 -1.36 -23.06 -4.89
N LYS A 65 -1.64 -23.65 -3.73
CA LYS A 65 -2.95 -24.22 -3.43
C LYS A 65 -4.08 -23.22 -3.66
N LYS A 66 -3.88 -21.97 -3.22
CA LYS A 66 -4.88 -20.91 -3.27
C LYS A 66 -5.01 -20.22 -4.62
N PHE A 67 -3.89 -19.80 -5.21
CA PHE A 67 -3.86 -18.97 -6.42
C PHE A 67 -3.36 -19.71 -7.67
N GLY A 68 -2.88 -20.94 -7.52
CA GLY A 68 -2.21 -21.70 -8.60
C GLY A 68 -0.74 -21.30 -8.67
N ASN A 69 -0.03 -21.74 -9.71
CA ASN A 69 1.39 -21.46 -9.88
C ASN A 69 1.63 -19.94 -9.87
N SER A 70 1.99 -19.42 -8.71
CA SER A 70 2.01 -17.99 -8.40
C SER A 70 3.18 -17.72 -7.48
N LYS A 71 3.63 -16.47 -7.47
CA LYS A 71 4.71 -16.02 -6.61
C LYS A 71 4.44 -14.61 -6.14
N TYR A 72 5.04 -14.23 -5.03
CA TYR A 72 5.04 -12.82 -4.65
C TYR A 72 6.05 -12.03 -5.48
N GLU A 73 5.66 -10.83 -5.88
CA GLU A 73 6.53 -9.84 -6.53
C GLU A 73 6.53 -8.55 -5.73
N ASP A 74 7.70 -8.18 -5.19
CA ASP A 74 7.85 -7.01 -4.34
C ASP A 74 8.12 -5.74 -5.14
N PHE A 75 7.49 -4.64 -4.73
CA PHE A 75 7.66 -3.34 -5.36
C PHE A 75 7.91 -2.23 -4.33
N SER A 76 8.59 -1.20 -4.82
CA SER A 76 8.70 0.09 -4.16
C SER A 76 8.61 1.15 -5.24
N THR A 77 7.78 2.17 -5.07
CA THR A 77 7.75 3.28 -6.05
C THR A 77 9.03 4.11 -5.97
N LEU A 78 9.81 4.00 -4.89
CA LEU A 78 11.10 4.68 -4.74
C LEU A 78 12.10 4.36 -5.86
N GLU A 79 11.98 3.18 -6.47
CA GLU A 79 12.79 2.80 -7.64
C GLU A 79 12.63 3.79 -8.80
N LEU A 80 11.43 4.37 -8.93
CA LEU A 80 11.09 5.30 -10.00
C LEU A 80 11.31 6.76 -9.58
N THR A 81 11.16 7.04 -8.29
CA THR A 81 11.06 8.40 -7.74
C THR A 81 12.34 8.92 -7.11
N GLU A 82 13.23 8.03 -6.65
CA GLU A 82 14.47 8.37 -5.93
C GLU A 82 15.80 7.95 -6.61
N PRO A 83 15.92 7.79 -7.95
CA PRO A 83 17.25 7.54 -8.52
C PRO A 83 18.20 8.74 -8.27
N GLN A 84 19.32 8.47 -7.57
CA GLN A 84 20.50 9.34 -7.40
C GLN A 84 20.25 10.76 -6.82
N GLY A 85 19.72 10.85 -5.60
CA GLY A 85 19.79 12.10 -4.82
C GLY A 85 18.74 13.15 -5.18
N SER A 86 17.55 12.70 -5.55
CA SER A 86 16.40 13.59 -5.78
C SER A 86 16.03 14.35 -4.50
N LYS A 87 16.15 15.68 -4.56
CA LYS A 87 15.72 16.58 -3.48
C LYS A 87 14.22 16.89 -3.52
N SER A 88 13.48 16.46 -4.55
CA SER A 88 12.06 16.77 -4.66
C SER A 88 11.27 16.10 -3.53
N LEU A 89 10.33 16.86 -2.94
CA LEU A 89 9.48 16.37 -1.85
C LEU A 89 8.45 15.34 -2.32
N ASN A 90 7.87 15.49 -3.50
CA ASN A 90 7.00 14.50 -4.11
C ASN A 90 7.18 14.50 -5.64
N PRO A 91 7.88 13.53 -6.21
CA PRO A 91 8.07 13.45 -7.66
C PRO A 91 6.87 12.85 -8.40
N LEU A 92 5.85 12.34 -7.70
CA LEU A 92 4.63 11.80 -8.32
C LEU A 92 3.67 12.93 -8.68
N ARG A 93 3.25 12.94 -9.95
CA ARG A 93 2.18 13.79 -10.49
C ARG A 93 0.83 13.11 -10.41
N ARG A 94 0.76 11.80 -10.66
CA ARG A 94 -0.51 11.07 -10.79
C ARG A 94 -0.41 9.64 -10.29
N ILE A 95 -1.48 9.15 -9.68
CA ILE A 95 -1.68 7.75 -9.31
C ILE A 95 -2.97 7.24 -9.94
N ALA A 96 -2.93 6.05 -10.52
CA ALA A 96 -4.10 5.31 -10.97
C ALA A 96 -4.20 3.94 -10.30
N LEU A 97 -5.40 3.54 -9.89
CA LEU A 97 -5.72 2.20 -9.39
C LEU A 97 -6.51 1.47 -10.45
N HIS A 98 -6.02 0.31 -10.87
CA HIS A 98 -6.66 -0.51 -11.91
C HIS A 98 -7.33 -1.73 -11.31
N ARG A 99 -8.49 -2.05 -11.88
CA ARG A 99 -9.23 -3.28 -11.62
C ARG A 99 -8.38 -4.51 -11.96
N TYR A 100 -8.37 -5.48 -11.05
CA TYR A 100 -7.99 -6.85 -11.37
C TYR A 100 -9.12 -7.57 -12.11
N ARG A 101 -8.74 -8.25 -13.19
CA ARG A 101 -9.62 -9.12 -13.96
C ARG A 101 -8.88 -10.42 -14.30
N PRO A 102 -9.44 -11.58 -13.97
CA PRO A 102 -8.84 -12.85 -14.37
C PRO A 102 -8.97 -13.04 -15.88
N SER A 103 -7.83 -13.20 -16.57
CA SER A 103 -7.74 -13.39 -18.03
C SER A 103 -8.50 -14.61 -18.57
N LEU A 104 -8.56 -15.68 -17.77
CA LEU A 104 -9.14 -16.98 -18.10
C LEU A 104 -10.04 -17.42 -16.93
N SER A 105 -11.10 -16.65 -16.69
CA SER A 105 -11.98 -16.81 -15.53
C SER A 105 -12.49 -18.25 -15.32
N ILE A 106 -12.70 -19.02 -16.39
CA ILE A 106 -13.16 -20.43 -16.28
C ILE A 106 -12.12 -21.38 -15.67
N PHE A 107 -10.82 -21.13 -15.89
CA PHE A 107 -9.71 -21.95 -15.38
C PHE A 107 -9.08 -21.39 -14.10
N ALA A 108 -9.42 -20.15 -13.74
CA ALA A 108 -8.92 -19.51 -12.54
C ALA A 108 -9.38 -20.25 -11.27
N LYS A 109 -8.47 -20.41 -10.30
CA LYS A 109 -8.80 -20.90 -8.95
C LYS A 109 -9.83 -20.00 -8.27
N SER A 110 -10.53 -20.54 -7.28
CA SER A 110 -11.58 -19.82 -6.55
C SER A 110 -11.07 -18.50 -5.96
N ALA A 111 -9.84 -18.45 -5.43
CA ALA A 111 -9.27 -17.23 -4.88
C ALA A 111 -9.07 -16.13 -5.93
N LEU A 112 -8.67 -16.49 -7.16
CA LEU A 112 -8.55 -15.53 -8.26
C LEU A 112 -9.92 -15.01 -8.73
N LYS A 113 -10.93 -15.88 -8.74
CA LYS A 113 -12.32 -15.46 -8.99
C LYS A 113 -12.82 -14.52 -7.91
N GLN A 114 -12.51 -14.83 -6.64
CA GLN A 114 -12.83 -13.98 -5.50
C GLN A 114 -12.08 -12.65 -5.53
N ALA A 115 -10.90 -12.57 -6.14
CA ALA A 115 -10.14 -11.35 -6.32
C ALA A 115 -10.65 -10.47 -7.48
N GLU A 116 -11.59 -10.94 -8.31
CA GLU A 116 -12.15 -10.12 -9.39
C GLU A 116 -12.69 -8.79 -8.84
N ASN A 117 -12.37 -7.68 -9.52
CA ASN A 117 -12.62 -6.30 -9.04
C ASN A 117 -11.68 -5.78 -7.93
N ALA A 118 -10.74 -6.58 -7.42
CA ALA A 118 -9.67 -6.06 -6.56
C ALA A 118 -8.70 -5.17 -7.36
N ILE A 119 -7.52 -4.87 -6.82
CA ILE A 119 -6.53 -4.02 -7.49
C ILE A 119 -5.54 -4.91 -8.25
N GLY A 120 -5.43 -4.71 -9.56
CA GLY A 120 -4.57 -5.52 -10.45
C GLY A 120 -3.34 -4.79 -10.99
N ALA A 121 -3.35 -3.47 -10.94
CA ALA A 121 -2.19 -2.64 -11.24
C ALA A 121 -2.30 -1.28 -10.56
N ILE A 122 -1.15 -0.62 -10.37
CA ILE A 122 -1.04 0.77 -9.95
C ILE A 122 -0.30 1.53 -11.05
N GLY A 123 -0.97 2.50 -11.68
CA GLY A 123 -0.38 3.43 -12.63
C GLY A 123 0.26 4.62 -11.91
N LEU A 124 1.40 5.08 -12.40
CA LEU A 124 2.17 6.20 -11.86
C LEU A 124 2.61 7.13 -13.00
N ALA A 125 2.51 8.43 -12.75
CA ALA A 125 3.18 9.45 -13.54
C ALA A 125 4.00 10.34 -12.62
N ARG A 126 5.21 10.69 -13.04
CA ARG A 126 6.07 11.65 -12.35
C ARG A 126 5.86 13.05 -12.90
N LEU A 127 6.34 14.05 -12.17
CA LEU A 127 6.30 15.45 -12.62
C LEU A 127 7.09 15.70 -13.90
N GLN A 128 8.18 14.96 -14.11
CA GLN A 128 9.07 15.08 -15.27
C GLN A 128 8.64 14.23 -16.48
N ASP A 129 7.63 13.37 -16.31
CA ASP A 129 7.15 12.49 -17.37
C ASP A 129 6.34 13.30 -18.39
N ASP A 130 6.52 13.01 -19.69
CA ASP A 130 5.79 13.69 -20.77
C ASP A 130 4.31 13.24 -20.79
N PRO A 131 3.34 14.15 -20.54
CA PRO A 131 1.93 13.80 -20.58
C PRO A 131 1.46 13.27 -21.95
N ALA A 132 2.13 13.64 -23.04
CA ALA A 132 1.77 13.17 -24.39
C ALA A 132 2.13 11.70 -24.62
N ALA A 133 3.06 11.14 -23.83
CA ALA A 133 3.49 9.75 -23.91
C ALA A 133 2.72 8.81 -22.95
N ALA A 134 1.77 9.35 -22.17
CA ALA A 134 1.00 8.59 -21.19
C ALA A 134 0.00 7.61 -21.84
N GLU A 135 -0.33 6.54 -21.12
CA GLU A 135 -1.45 5.67 -21.49
C GLU A 135 -2.80 6.35 -21.21
N ALA A 136 -3.91 5.68 -21.53
CA ALA A 136 -5.26 6.24 -21.40
C ALA A 136 -5.62 6.65 -19.96
N ASP A 137 -4.96 6.07 -18.97
CA ASP A 137 -5.11 6.43 -17.56
C ASP A 137 -4.32 7.67 -17.14
N GLY A 138 -3.52 8.25 -18.05
CA GLY A 138 -2.64 9.39 -17.81
C GLY A 138 -1.33 9.06 -17.09
N CYS A 139 -1.00 7.76 -16.96
CA CYS A 139 0.21 7.25 -16.33
C CYS A 139 1.20 6.70 -17.37
N MET A 140 2.50 6.75 -17.04
CA MET A 140 3.58 6.26 -17.89
C MET A 140 4.20 4.96 -17.37
N HIS A 141 4.06 4.70 -16.07
CA HIS A 141 4.62 3.54 -15.41
C HIS A 141 3.49 2.75 -14.75
N HIS A 142 3.57 1.42 -14.81
CA HIS A 142 2.59 0.55 -14.19
C HIS A 142 3.29 -0.53 -13.37
N LEU A 143 2.87 -0.65 -12.12
CA LEU A 143 3.21 -1.76 -11.25
C LEU A 143 2.07 -2.78 -11.31
N GLY A 144 2.39 -4.07 -11.36
CA GLY A 144 1.41 -5.12 -11.63
C GLY A 144 1.10 -5.24 -13.13
N HIS A 145 -0.10 -5.71 -13.47
CA HIS A 145 -0.45 -6.03 -14.86
C HIS A 145 -1.78 -5.40 -15.27
N LEU A 146 -1.71 -4.45 -16.20
CA LEU A 146 -2.87 -3.87 -16.86
C LEU A 146 -3.61 -4.90 -17.71
N HIS A 147 -4.87 -5.18 -17.40
CA HIS A 147 -5.66 -6.10 -18.21
C HIS A 147 -5.89 -5.51 -19.62
N ARG A 148 -5.22 -6.09 -20.62
CA ARG A 148 -5.13 -5.54 -21.99
C ARG A 148 -6.47 -5.20 -22.64
N SER A 149 -7.52 -5.99 -22.41
CA SER A 149 -8.83 -5.77 -23.05
C SER A 149 -9.55 -4.51 -22.58
N ASP A 150 -9.14 -3.96 -21.44
CA ASP A 150 -9.86 -2.91 -20.75
C ASP A 150 -8.96 -1.72 -20.39
N ARG A 151 -7.72 -1.66 -20.90
CA ARG A 151 -6.75 -0.63 -20.49
C ARG A 151 -7.25 0.79 -20.77
N ASP A 152 -8.03 0.97 -21.83
CA ASP A 152 -8.53 2.28 -22.27
C ASP A 152 -9.95 2.57 -21.76
N LYS A 153 -10.52 1.72 -20.88
CA LYS A 153 -11.89 1.85 -20.39
C LYS A 153 -11.91 2.63 -19.07
N ALA A 154 -12.65 3.74 -19.03
CA ALA A 154 -12.69 4.62 -17.86
C ALA A 154 -13.25 3.95 -16.59
N GLU A 155 -14.06 2.89 -16.72
CA GLU A 155 -14.62 2.14 -15.60
C GLU A 155 -13.63 1.15 -14.96
N THR A 156 -12.50 0.86 -15.61
CA THR A 156 -11.54 -0.14 -15.11
C THR A 156 -10.38 0.46 -14.35
N PHE A 157 -10.33 1.79 -14.22
CA PHE A 157 -9.38 2.48 -13.38
C PHE A 157 -9.96 3.73 -12.76
N LYS A 158 -9.33 4.20 -11.69
CA LYS A 158 -9.56 5.53 -11.12
C LYS A 158 -8.23 6.20 -10.89
N CYS A 159 -8.18 7.50 -11.12
CA CYS A 159 -6.96 8.29 -11.09
C CYS A 159 -7.07 9.51 -10.18
N LEU A 160 -5.92 9.96 -9.69
CA LEU A 160 -5.78 11.18 -8.91
C LEU A 160 -4.55 11.96 -9.39
N GLU A 161 -4.75 13.22 -9.72
CA GLU A 161 -3.67 14.19 -9.87
C GLU A 161 -3.25 14.70 -8.48
N LEU A 162 -1.97 14.58 -8.17
CA LEU A 162 -1.38 14.92 -6.88
C LEU A 162 -0.93 16.38 -6.78
N GLY A 163 -0.95 17.15 -7.88
CA GLY A 163 -0.38 18.50 -7.93
C GLY A 163 -0.92 19.49 -6.89
N ASN A 164 -2.16 19.32 -6.44
CA ASN A 164 -2.78 20.14 -5.39
C ASN A 164 -3.37 19.29 -4.25
N VAL A 165 -2.88 18.07 -4.08
CA VAL A 165 -3.42 17.11 -3.12
C VAL A 165 -2.30 16.60 -2.24
N ASP A 166 -2.41 16.86 -0.94
CA ASP A 166 -1.49 16.35 0.05
C ASP A 166 -2.08 15.11 0.68
N ILE A 167 -1.66 13.92 0.25
CA ILE A 167 -2.13 12.70 0.87
C ILE A 167 -1.63 12.68 2.31
N THR A 168 -2.55 12.62 3.26
CA THR A 168 -2.26 12.60 4.71
C THR A 168 -2.44 11.22 5.31
N LYS A 169 -3.24 10.36 4.67
CA LYS A 169 -3.45 8.99 5.09
C LYS A 169 -4.01 8.10 3.99
N ILE A 170 -3.84 6.80 4.16
CA ILE A 170 -4.34 5.75 3.28
C ILE A 170 -5.14 4.77 4.12
N ASP A 171 -6.41 4.55 3.80
CA ASP A 171 -7.18 3.42 4.34
C ASP A 171 -7.01 2.22 3.42
N ILE A 172 -6.40 1.17 3.93
CA ILE A 172 -6.13 -0.08 3.21
C ILE A 172 -7.09 -1.13 3.75
N GLN A 173 -7.92 -1.67 2.86
CA GLN A 173 -8.96 -2.64 3.22
C GLN A 173 -8.66 -4.02 2.65
N TYR A 174 -8.71 -5.04 3.50
CA TYR A 174 -8.54 -6.44 3.10
C TYR A 174 -9.34 -7.37 4.01
N ILE A 175 -9.65 -8.56 3.51
CA ILE A 175 -10.30 -9.60 4.33
C ILE A 175 -9.19 -10.55 4.79
N PRO A 176 -8.99 -10.78 6.09
CA PRO A 176 -7.97 -11.71 6.57
C PRO A 176 -8.12 -13.10 5.96
N GLY A 177 -7.03 -13.65 5.48
CA GLY A 177 -6.98 -14.94 4.78
C GLY A 177 -7.45 -14.89 3.32
N SER A 178 -7.81 -13.74 2.76
CA SER A 178 -8.13 -13.58 1.32
C SER A 178 -6.89 -13.52 0.45
N GLY A 179 -5.77 -13.06 0.98
CA GLY A 179 -4.46 -12.94 0.33
C GLY A 179 -4.32 -11.69 -0.55
N PHE A 180 -5.32 -10.80 -0.57
CA PHE A 180 -5.30 -9.60 -1.42
C PHE A 180 -5.96 -8.39 -0.79
N ILE A 181 -5.58 -7.22 -1.26
CA ILE A 181 -6.17 -5.93 -0.91
C ILE A 181 -7.48 -5.76 -1.68
N ALA A 182 -8.58 -5.70 -0.93
CA ALA A 182 -9.93 -5.55 -1.46
C ALA A 182 -10.30 -4.08 -1.71
N GLY A 183 -9.63 -3.12 -1.08
CA GLY A 183 -9.84 -1.71 -1.33
C GLY A 183 -8.72 -0.82 -0.81
N VAL A 184 -8.60 0.36 -1.42
CA VAL A 184 -7.65 1.40 -1.02
C VAL A 184 -8.34 2.75 -1.16
N THR A 185 -8.19 3.60 -0.15
CA THR A 185 -8.69 4.98 -0.16
C THR A 185 -7.60 5.94 0.28
N PHE A 186 -7.29 6.92 -0.58
CA PHE A 186 -6.36 8.00 -0.30
C PHE A 186 -7.13 9.22 0.21
N PHE A 187 -6.65 9.81 1.30
CA PHE A 187 -7.26 10.99 1.90
C PHE A 187 -6.29 12.15 1.95
N ASP A 188 -6.85 13.34 1.87
CA ASP A 188 -6.21 14.64 2.11
C ASP A 188 -6.89 15.31 3.31
N GLN A 189 -6.32 16.36 3.87
CA GLN A 189 -6.91 17.18 4.91
C GLN A 189 -7.13 18.62 4.44
N ILE A 190 -8.39 19.03 4.32
CA ILE A 190 -8.80 20.38 3.94
C ILE A 190 -9.60 20.97 5.10
N ASP A 191 -9.24 22.16 5.57
CA ASP A 191 -9.94 22.86 6.66
C ASP A 191 -10.14 21.99 7.92
N GLY A 192 -9.14 21.13 8.21
CA GLY A 192 -9.17 20.21 9.34
C GLY A 192 -10.00 18.93 9.12
N GLN A 193 -10.67 18.78 7.97
CA GLN A 193 -11.48 17.61 7.64
C GLN A 193 -10.77 16.68 6.65
N HIS A 194 -10.85 15.37 6.90
CA HIS A 194 -10.35 14.38 5.96
C HIS A 194 -11.28 14.25 4.75
N THR A 195 -10.72 14.46 3.57
CA THR A 195 -11.44 14.39 2.29
C THR A 195 -10.93 13.20 1.49
N GLU A 196 -11.84 12.31 1.05
CA GLU A 196 -11.49 11.23 0.11
C GLU A 196 -11.08 11.81 -1.25
N ARG A 197 -9.92 11.39 -1.76
CA ARG A 197 -9.37 11.88 -3.04
C ARG A 197 -9.35 10.81 -4.12
N LEU A 198 -8.97 9.59 -3.76
CA LEU A 198 -8.97 8.44 -4.66
C LEU A 198 -9.46 7.21 -3.91
N ARG A 199 -10.42 6.49 -4.48
CA ARG A 199 -11.01 5.31 -3.84
C ARG A 199 -11.28 4.20 -4.82
N TRP A 200 -10.68 3.05 -4.58
CA TRP A 200 -11.04 1.78 -5.20
C TRP A 200 -11.54 0.80 -4.14
N LYS A 201 -12.68 0.16 -4.40
CA LYS A 201 -13.26 -0.89 -3.56
C LYS A 201 -13.74 -2.00 -4.49
N GLN A 202 -13.45 -3.24 -4.13
CA GLN A 202 -13.86 -4.42 -4.90
C GLN A 202 -15.38 -4.60 -4.93
N TRP A 203 -16.09 -4.05 -3.94
CA TRP A 203 -17.54 -4.16 -3.80
C TRP A 203 -18.23 -2.83 -4.10
N GLU A 204 -19.49 -2.94 -4.52
CA GLU A 204 -20.45 -1.84 -4.57
C GLU A 204 -21.50 -2.04 -3.48
N GLY A 205 -21.84 -0.98 -2.74
CA GLY A 205 -22.85 -1.04 -1.69
C GLY A 205 -22.32 -1.62 -0.38
N LYS A 206 -22.89 -2.75 0.08
CA LYS A 206 -22.64 -3.29 1.42
C LYS A 206 -21.22 -3.83 1.53
N GLU A 207 -20.56 -3.47 2.63
CA GLU A 207 -19.24 -3.96 2.98
C GLU A 207 -19.21 -5.49 3.18
N PRO A 208 -18.20 -6.19 2.64
CA PRO A 208 -17.99 -7.61 2.88
C PRO A 208 -17.82 -7.92 4.37
N GLU A 209 -18.30 -9.08 4.79
CA GLU A 209 -18.11 -9.53 6.17
C GLU A 209 -16.63 -9.86 6.43
N GLY A 210 -16.14 -9.46 7.61
CA GLY A 210 -14.76 -9.71 8.02
C GLY A 210 -13.73 -8.78 7.38
N LEU A 211 -14.16 -7.70 6.71
CA LEU A 211 -13.26 -6.67 6.20
C LEU A 211 -12.52 -5.98 7.36
N VAL A 212 -11.21 -5.83 7.21
CA VAL A 212 -10.34 -5.08 8.10
C VAL A 212 -9.94 -3.78 7.42
N HIS A 213 -9.99 -2.69 8.18
CA HIS A 213 -9.51 -1.36 7.81
C HIS A 213 -8.22 -1.06 8.56
N VAL A 214 -7.18 -0.71 7.84
CA VAL A 214 -5.92 -0.26 8.43
C VAL A 214 -5.62 1.13 7.91
N MET A 215 -5.60 2.09 8.84
CA MET A 215 -5.19 3.45 8.56
C MET A 215 -3.67 3.50 8.56
N ASN A 216 -3.09 3.74 7.39
CA ASN A 216 -1.67 3.98 7.22
C ASN A 216 -1.41 5.50 7.13
N GLU A 217 -0.72 6.01 8.15
CA GLU A 217 -0.46 7.43 8.38
C GLU A 217 1.02 7.60 8.74
N PRO A 218 1.67 8.74 8.43
CA PRO A 218 3.03 9.00 8.87
C PRO A 218 3.13 9.02 10.40
N PRO A 219 4.34 8.89 10.98
CA PRO A 219 4.51 8.78 12.42
C PRO A 219 4.26 10.14 13.08
N ASP A 220 3.32 10.19 14.02
CA ASP A 220 3.13 11.34 14.91
C ASP A 220 4.06 11.22 16.12
N ARG A 221 5.21 11.88 16.06
CA ARG A 221 6.21 11.88 17.14
C ARG A 221 6.08 13.09 18.07
N GLY A 222 5.11 13.99 17.83
CA GLY A 222 4.96 15.22 18.60
C GLY A 222 6.14 16.20 18.51
N ASP A 223 7.08 15.98 17.58
CA ASP A 223 8.29 16.78 17.38
C ASP A 223 8.12 17.89 16.32
N GLY A 224 6.91 18.02 15.76
CA GLY A 224 6.61 18.98 14.70
C GLY A 224 7.12 18.57 13.32
N THR A 225 7.64 17.35 13.16
CA THR A 225 8.05 16.84 11.84
C THR A 225 6.85 16.76 10.91
N VAL A 226 6.96 17.43 9.76
CA VAL A 226 5.96 17.33 8.70
C VAL A 226 6.38 16.22 7.75
N TRP A 227 5.45 15.31 7.46
CA TRP A 227 5.66 14.21 6.54
C TRP A 227 4.85 14.42 5.27
N LYS A 228 5.41 14.03 4.13
CA LYS A 228 4.78 14.10 2.82
C LYS A 228 4.71 12.73 2.20
N PHE A 229 3.55 12.39 1.65
CA PHE A 229 3.41 11.17 0.87
C PHE A 229 4.27 11.24 -0.39
N VAL A 230 5.09 10.22 -0.63
CA VAL A 230 6.01 10.17 -1.78
C VAL A 230 5.87 8.91 -2.61
N GLY A 231 5.13 7.92 -2.13
CA GLY A 231 5.14 6.63 -2.78
C GLY A 231 4.41 5.51 -2.06
N LEU A 232 4.48 4.34 -2.66
CA LEU A 232 3.89 3.11 -2.16
C LEU A 232 4.93 2.00 -2.17
N ALA A 233 4.84 1.09 -1.20
CA ALA A 233 5.57 -0.17 -1.20
C ALA A 233 4.61 -1.32 -0.96
N GLY A 234 4.98 -2.52 -1.38
CA GLY A 234 4.15 -3.68 -1.13
C GLY A 234 4.51 -4.87 -2.01
N SER A 235 3.54 -5.76 -2.18
CA SER A 235 3.72 -6.97 -2.95
C SER A 235 2.50 -7.28 -3.79
N TRP A 236 2.76 -7.81 -4.97
CA TRP A 236 1.78 -8.45 -5.83
C TRP A 236 1.82 -9.96 -5.65
N ILE A 237 0.71 -10.64 -5.92
CA ILE A 237 0.73 -12.04 -6.33
C ILE A 237 0.75 -12.04 -7.86
N ASP A 238 1.88 -12.44 -8.44
CA ASP A 238 2.01 -12.74 -9.87
C ASP A 238 1.38 -14.11 -10.13
N THR A 239 0.24 -14.09 -10.81
CA THR A 239 -0.55 -15.29 -11.10
C THR A 239 -0.27 -15.65 -12.54
N VAL A 240 0.47 -16.76 -12.75
CA VAL A 240 0.95 -17.13 -14.09
C VAL A 240 -0.23 -17.19 -15.06
N ALA A 241 -0.14 -16.40 -16.13
CA ALA A 241 -1.16 -16.19 -17.16
C ALA A 241 -2.48 -15.51 -16.69
N HIS A 242 -2.65 -15.23 -15.39
CA HIS A 242 -3.87 -14.66 -14.81
C HIS A 242 -3.72 -13.22 -14.30
N GLY A 243 -2.52 -12.62 -14.43
CA GLY A 243 -2.25 -11.22 -14.11
C GLY A 243 -1.68 -11.03 -12.70
N HIS A 244 -1.75 -9.82 -12.18
CA HIS A 244 -1.27 -9.49 -10.84
C HIS A 244 -2.44 -9.12 -9.94
N VAL A 245 -2.39 -9.51 -8.67
CA VAL A 245 -3.34 -9.06 -7.65
C VAL A 245 -2.55 -8.40 -6.53
N LEU A 246 -2.94 -7.19 -6.10
CA LEU A 246 -2.27 -6.49 -5.02
C LEU A 246 -2.47 -7.27 -3.72
N ALA A 247 -1.39 -7.78 -3.14
CA ALA A 247 -1.44 -8.60 -1.93
C ALA A 247 -1.31 -7.75 -0.67
N ARG A 248 -0.36 -6.82 -0.69
CA ARG A 248 -0.02 -5.95 0.43
C ARG A 248 0.39 -4.57 -0.07
N LEU A 249 0.15 -3.56 0.75
CA LEU A 249 0.44 -2.16 0.43
C LEU A 249 0.85 -1.39 1.68
N THR A 250 1.69 -0.38 1.53
CA THR A 250 1.89 0.67 2.54
C THR A 250 2.26 1.97 1.84
N GLY A 251 1.94 3.10 2.47
CA GLY A 251 2.40 4.42 2.08
C GLY A 251 3.85 4.66 2.50
N ILE A 252 4.55 5.42 1.68
CA ILE A 252 5.90 5.89 1.95
C ILE A 252 5.83 7.39 2.16
N TRP A 253 6.48 7.83 3.23
CA TRP A 253 6.41 9.19 3.75
C TRP A 253 7.81 9.77 3.88
N LYS A 254 8.03 10.98 3.39
CA LYS A 254 9.32 11.70 3.44
C LYS A 254 9.19 12.94 4.31
N LYS A 255 10.19 13.24 5.13
CA LYS A 255 10.23 14.47 5.94
C LYS A 255 10.29 15.70 5.03
N ALA A 256 9.48 16.71 5.35
CA ALA A 256 9.58 18.03 4.73
C ALA A 256 10.61 18.88 5.50
N GLY A 257 11.63 19.41 4.80
CA GLY A 257 12.59 20.37 5.36
C GLY A 257 14.05 19.90 5.49
N ASP A 258 14.39 18.67 5.09
CA ASP A 258 15.80 18.20 5.00
C ASP A 258 16.48 18.72 3.69
N GLU A 259 16.52 20.04 3.48
CA GLU A 259 17.19 20.70 2.33
C GLU A 259 18.69 21.01 2.53
#